data_AF-A0A8B6GAB5-F1
#
_entry.id   AF-A0A8B6GAB5-F1
#
_cell.length_a   1.000
_cell.length_b   1.000
_cell.length_c   1.000
_cell.angle_alpha   90.00
_cell.angle_beta   90.00
_cell.angle_gamma   90.00
#
_symmetry.space_group_name_H-M   'P 1'
#
loop_
_entity.id
_entity.type
_entity.pdbx_description
1 polymer ?
#
loop_
_entity_poly.entity_id
_entity_poly.type
_entity_poly.pdbx_seq_one_letter_code
_entity_poly.pdbx_strand_id
1 'polypeptide(L)'
;MNNTFWTSLIALVWLTLLPNAVTNGVSSPCDTTPCSNGATCYAPSGKATFFCTCSPNYTGILCDQKITDSTDSLSDGEIAGIVVGCTVLLVLVVVIAIVIWKCCCKKSKTIPM
;
A
#
# COMPACT_ATOMS: atom_id res chain seq x y z
N MET A 1 3.10 14.35 -76.64
CA MET A 1 2.08 14.34 -75.58
C MET A 1 2.61 13.48 -74.44
N ASN A 2 3.25 14.11 -73.46
CA ASN A 2 4.04 13.44 -72.42
C ASN A 2 3.34 13.59 -71.06
N ASN A 3 2.59 12.55 -70.68
CA ASN A 3 2.57 11.84 -69.39
C ASN A 3 2.58 12.60 -68.05
N THR A 4 2.17 13.87 -67.95
CA THR A 4 2.09 14.60 -66.66
C THR A 4 0.78 14.46 -65.89
N PHE A 5 -0.26 13.86 -66.51
CA PHE A 5 -1.55 13.66 -65.84
C PHE A 5 -1.60 12.40 -64.96
N TRP A 6 -0.97 11.30 -65.38
CA TRP A 6 -0.96 10.05 -64.62
C TRP A 6 0.01 10.09 -63.44
N THR A 7 1.11 10.85 -63.54
CA THR A 7 2.07 11.01 -62.43
C THR A 7 1.48 11.79 -61.25
N SER A 8 0.54 12.71 -61.51
CA SER A 8 -0.16 13.48 -60.47
C SER A 8 -1.16 12.62 -59.67
N LEU A 9 -1.86 11.71 -60.33
CA LEU A 9 -2.78 10.78 -59.66
C LEU A 9 -2.02 9.68 -58.90
N ILE A 10 -0.94 9.16 -59.47
CA ILE A 10 -0.06 8.20 -58.80
C ILE A 10 0.55 8.86 -57.55
N ALA A 11 1.01 10.11 -57.61
CA ALA A 11 1.53 10.84 -56.44
C ALA A 11 0.50 10.97 -55.28
N LEU A 12 -0.78 11.21 -55.59
CA LEU A 12 -1.85 11.24 -54.58
C LEU A 12 -2.12 9.85 -53.98
N VAL A 13 -2.05 8.80 -54.82
CA VAL A 13 -2.19 7.40 -54.39
C VAL A 13 -1.04 6.99 -53.47
N TRP A 14 0.22 7.36 -53.77
CA TRP A 14 1.38 7.12 -52.87
C TRP A 14 1.29 7.89 -51.56
N LEU A 15 0.69 9.10 -51.55
CA LEU A 15 0.45 9.87 -50.31
C LEU A 15 -0.63 9.23 -49.41
N THR A 16 -1.58 8.49 -49.98
CA THR A 16 -2.62 7.75 -49.22
C THR A 16 -2.27 6.28 -48.95
N LEU A 17 -1.20 5.76 -49.55
CA LEU A 17 -0.72 4.37 -49.40
C LEU A 17 0.61 4.27 -48.63
N LEU A 18 1.13 5.36 -48.09
CA LEU A 18 1.83 5.22 -46.82
C LEU A 18 0.79 4.66 -45.86
N PRO A 19 1.00 3.52 -45.19
CA PRO A 19 0.21 3.24 -44.01
C PRO A 19 0.38 4.48 -43.15
N ASN A 20 -0.68 5.27 -43.04
CA ASN A 20 -0.80 6.33 -42.07
C ASN A 20 -0.67 5.63 -40.72
N ALA A 21 0.55 5.33 -40.31
CA ALA A 21 0.95 5.44 -38.93
C ALA A 21 0.78 6.92 -38.62
N VAL A 22 -0.48 7.32 -38.47
CA VAL A 22 -0.86 8.35 -37.54
C VAL A 22 -0.35 7.81 -36.21
N THR A 23 0.93 8.05 -35.95
CA THR A 23 1.36 8.26 -34.59
C THR A 23 0.73 9.59 -34.23
N ASN A 24 -0.58 9.58 -33.94
CA ASN A 24 -1.16 10.54 -32.99
C ASN A 24 -0.12 10.53 -31.88
N GLY A 25 0.64 11.63 -31.70
CA GLY A 25 1.78 11.63 -30.81
C GLY A 25 1.35 10.99 -29.50
N VAL A 26 1.73 9.73 -29.29
CA VAL A 26 1.34 9.00 -28.10
C VAL A 26 2.31 9.56 -27.09
N SER A 27 1.96 10.72 -26.53
CA SER A 27 2.57 11.21 -25.31
C SER A 27 2.54 10.03 -24.36
N SER A 28 3.72 9.53 -24.04
CA SER A 28 3.83 8.40 -23.14
C SER A 28 3.15 8.83 -21.85
N PRO A 29 2.26 8.02 -21.25
CA PRO A 29 1.70 8.36 -19.95
C PRO A 29 2.78 8.52 -18.86
N CYS A 30 4.04 8.14 -19.13
CA CYS A 30 5.19 8.46 -18.28
C CYS A 30 5.80 9.85 -18.49
N ASP A 31 5.47 10.57 -19.57
CA ASP A 31 6.00 11.91 -19.86
C ASP A 31 5.52 12.95 -18.83
N THR A 32 4.38 12.70 -18.19
CA THR A 32 3.83 13.52 -17.10
C THR A 32 4.42 13.17 -15.73
N THR A 33 5.40 12.26 -15.67
CA THR A 33 6.04 11.78 -14.43
C THR A 33 5.04 11.45 -13.32
N PRO A 34 4.09 10.51 -13.55
CA PRO A 34 3.03 10.22 -12.59
C PRO A 34 3.54 9.52 -11.32
N CYS A 35 4.62 8.75 -11.42
CA CYS A 35 5.17 7.99 -10.30
C CYS A 35 5.96 8.91 -9.34
N SER A 36 5.69 8.81 -8.04
CA SER A 36 6.32 9.62 -6.98
C SER A 36 7.50 8.91 -6.32
N ASN A 37 8.24 9.64 -5.47
CA ASN A 37 9.27 9.10 -4.57
C ASN A 37 10.40 8.29 -5.24
N GLY A 38 10.78 8.65 -6.47
CA GLY A 38 11.85 7.98 -7.19
C GLY A 38 11.45 6.64 -7.82
N ALA A 39 10.14 6.36 -7.92
CA ALA A 39 9.63 5.18 -8.61
C ALA A 39 9.88 5.24 -10.13
N THR A 40 10.01 4.05 -10.74
CA THR A 40 10.24 3.93 -12.19
C THR A 40 8.92 3.74 -12.93
N CYS A 41 8.68 4.54 -13.99
CA CYS A 41 7.48 4.47 -14.81
C CYS A 41 7.69 3.61 -16.07
N TYR A 42 6.73 2.74 -16.36
CA TYR A 42 6.70 1.88 -17.55
C TYR A 42 5.39 2.07 -18.31
N ALA A 43 5.47 2.37 -19.61
CA ALA A 43 4.32 2.52 -20.50
C ALA A 43 4.51 1.67 -21.77
N PRO A 44 3.57 0.76 -22.11
CA PRO A 44 3.63 0.02 -23.37
C PRO A 44 3.40 0.94 -24.57
N SER A 45 4.23 0.82 -25.60
CA SER A 45 4.09 1.59 -26.84
C SER A 45 2.69 1.45 -27.44
N GLY A 46 2.05 2.58 -27.73
CA GLY A 46 0.71 2.61 -28.34
C GLY A 46 -0.45 2.36 -27.37
N LYS A 47 -0.21 2.29 -26.05
CA LYS A 47 -1.28 2.23 -25.03
C LYS A 47 -1.28 3.48 -24.15
N ALA A 48 -2.47 3.88 -23.70
CA ALA A 48 -2.65 4.99 -22.75
C ALA A 48 -2.44 4.58 -21.28
N THR A 49 -2.02 3.34 -21.02
CA THR A 49 -1.83 2.79 -19.68
C THR A 49 -0.37 2.86 -19.25
N PHE A 50 -0.12 3.08 -17.96
CA PHE A 50 1.21 3.05 -17.35
C PHE A 50 1.22 2.20 -16.08
N PHE A 51 2.41 1.81 -15.65
CA PHE A 51 2.66 1.11 -14.40
C PHE A 51 3.86 1.76 -13.69
N CYS A 52 3.76 1.88 -12.37
CA CYS A 52 4.86 2.35 -11.52
C CYS A 52 5.49 1.17 -10.78
N THR A 53 6.82 1.09 -10.79
CA THR A 53 7.58 0.21 -9.90
C THR A 53 8.09 1.04 -8.73
N CYS A 54 7.52 0.78 -7.56
CA CYS A 54 7.84 1.53 -6.34
C CYS A 54 9.19 1.12 -5.74
N SER A 55 9.86 2.09 -5.12
CA SER A 55 11.03 1.86 -4.28
C SER A 55 10.66 1.09 -3.01
N PRO A 56 11.63 0.39 -2.38
CA PRO A 56 11.41 -0.18 -1.05
C PRO A 56 10.95 0.93 -0.10
N ASN A 57 9.92 0.62 0.69
CA ASN A 57 9.20 1.54 1.60
C ASN A 57 8.11 2.42 0.97
N TYR A 58 7.73 2.24 -0.31
CA TYR A 58 6.59 2.93 -0.92
C TYR A 58 5.63 1.95 -1.62
N THR A 59 4.35 2.29 -1.63
CA THR A 59 3.23 1.52 -2.18
C THR A 59 2.18 2.45 -2.79
N GLY A 60 1.11 1.87 -3.35
CA GLY A 60 0.06 2.60 -4.08
C GLY A 60 0.30 2.65 -5.59
N ILE A 61 -0.72 3.08 -6.35
CA ILE A 61 -0.67 3.12 -7.83
C ILE A 61 0.43 4.07 -8.33
N LEU A 62 0.66 5.17 -7.60
CA LEU A 62 1.64 6.20 -7.95
C LEU A 62 2.88 6.14 -7.05
N CYS A 63 3.01 5.12 -6.20
CA CYS A 63 4.09 5.03 -5.20
C CYS A 63 4.15 6.24 -4.27
N ASP A 64 3.00 6.83 -3.96
CA ASP A 64 2.81 8.00 -3.13
C ASP A 64 2.61 7.65 -1.65
N GLN A 65 2.30 6.39 -1.35
CA GLN A 65 2.03 5.92 0.01
C GLN A 65 3.31 5.32 0.61
N LYS A 66 3.77 5.80 1.76
CA LYS A 66 4.89 5.16 2.46
C LYS A 66 4.39 3.87 3.11
N ILE A 67 5.13 2.79 2.95
CA ILE A 67 4.95 1.56 3.72
C ILE A 67 5.42 1.91 5.14
N THR A 68 4.49 2.39 5.95
CA THR A 68 4.61 2.26 7.40
C THR A 68 4.29 0.81 7.67
N ASP A 69 5.26 0.05 8.17
CA ASP A 69 5.01 -1.33 8.55
C ASP A 69 3.74 -1.33 9.41
N SER A 70 2.66 -1.93 8.90
CA SER A 70 1.45 -2.18 9.67
C SER A 70 1.68 -3.29 10.71
N THR A 71 2.92 -3.43 11.18
CA THR A 71 3.22 -3.85 12.54
C THR A 71 2.87 -2.77 13.57
N ASP A 72 2.26 -1.66 13.16
CA ASP A 72 1.39 -0.87 14.05
C ASP A 72 0.04 -1.57 14.28
N SER A 73 0.10 -2.80 14.80
CA SER A 73 -0.84 -3.22 15.85
C SER A 73 -0.16 -3.19 17.23
N LEU A 74 1.11 -2.77 17.32
CA LEU A 74 1.80 -2.51 18.59
C LEU A 74 2.56 -1.18 18.51
N SER A 75 1.80 -0.08 18.38
CA SER A 75 2.29 1.27 18.63
C SER A 75 2.71 1.42 20.10
N ASP A 76 3.91 1.99 20.30
CA ASP A 76 4.59 2.28 21.58
C ASP A 76 3.86 3.34 22.45
N GLY A 77 2.58 3.13 22.74
CA GLY A 77 1.79 4.07 23.54
C GLY A 77 0.46 3.56 24.12
N GLU A 78 -0.08 2.42 23.67
CA GLU A 78 -1.36 1.90 24.21
C GLU A 78 -1.33 0.41 24.61
N ILE A 79 -0.22 -0.29 24.42
CA ILE A 79 0.00 -1.64 24.98
C ILE A 79 0.05 -1.57 26.53
N ALA A 80 0.26 -0.37 27.08
CA ALA A 80 0.26 -0.11 28.52
C ALA A 80 -1.12 -0.37 29.18
N GLY A 81 -2.24 -0.22 28.48
CA GLY A 81 -3.56 -0.37 29.09
C GLY A 81 -3.89 -1.82 29.49
N ILE A 82 -3.64 -2.76 28.57
CA ILE A 82 -3.99 -4.17 28.77
C ILE A 82 -3.01 -4.85 29.74
N VAL A 83 -1.71 -4.56 29.62
CA VAL A 83 -0.68 -5.15 30.49
C VAL A 83 -0.81 -4.61 31.93
N VAL A 84 -1.06 -3.32 32.12
CA VAL A 84 -1.27 -2.73 33.46
C VAL A 84 -2.60 -3.22 34.07
N GLY A 85 -3.66 -3.32 33.27
CA GLY A 85 -4.94 -3.85 33.73
C GLY A 85 -4.86 -5.29 34.22
N CYS A 86 -4.25 -6.18 33.43
CA CYS A 86 -4.07 -7.59 33.79
C CYS A 86 -3.16 -7.75 35.02
N THR A 87 -2.06 -7.00 35.11
CA THR A 87 -1.14 -7.09 36.26
C THR A 87 -1.81 -6.62 37.56
N VAL A 88 -2.54 -5.50 37.54
CA VAL A 88 -3.26 -5.00 38.72
C VAL A 88 -4.38 -5.96 39.13
N LEU A 89 -5.15 -6.49 38.18
CA LEU A 89 -6.24 -7.42 38.47
C LEU A 89 -5.71 -8.74 39.06
N LEU A 90 -4.61 -9.28 38.53
CA LEU A 90 -3.95 -10.47 39.09
C LEU A 90 -3.44 -10.22 40.52
N VAL A 91 -2.80 -9.07 40.78
CA VAL A 91 -2.33 -8.72 42.12
C VAL A 91 -3.51 -8.60 43.11
N LEU A 92 -4.61 -7.96 42.72
CA LEU A 92 -5.80 -7.86 43.57
C LEU A 92 -6.41 -9.24 43.88
N VAL A 93 -6.52 -10.13 42.89
CA VAL A 93 -7.00 -11.51 43.11
C VAL A 93 -6.09 -12.28 44.07
N VAL A 94 -4.77 -12.16 43.92
CA VAL A 94 -3.81 -12.81 44.82
C VAL A 94 -3.91 -12.26 46.25
N VAL A 95 -4.03 -10.94 46.41
CA VAL A 95 -4.21 -10.32 47.74
C VAL A 95 -5.54 -10.77 48.37
N ILE A 96 -6.64 -10.76 47.62
CA ILE A 96 -7.94 -11.25 48.08
C ILE A 96 -7.84 -12.74 48.45
N ALA A 97 -7.19 -13.57 47.65
CA ALA A 97 -6.97 -14.98 47.94
C ALA A 97 -6.12 -15.18 49.21
N ILE A 98 -5.08 -14.39 49.43
CA ILE A 98 -4.26 -14.43 50.66
C ILE A 98 -5.09 -13.99 51.87
N VAL A 99 -5.93 -12.96 51.73
CA VAL A 99 -6.82 -12.48 52.80
C VAL A 99 -7.87 -13.52 53.12
N ILE A 100 -8.53 -14.11 52.11
CA ILE A 100 -9.49 -15.20 52.28
C ILE A 100 -8.81 -16.41 52.89
N TRP A 101 -7.63 -16.81 52.41
CA TRP A 101 -6.84 -17.90 52.97
C TRP A 101 -6.50 -17.63 54.43
N LYS A 102 -6.01 -16.44 54.77
CA LYS A 102 -5.73 -16.07 56.17
C LYS A 102 -7.00 -16.00 57.02
N CYS A 103 -8.12 -15.51 56.50
CA CYS A 103 -9.39 -15.44 57.20
C CYS A 103 -10.02 -16.83 57.41
N CYS A 104 -10.00 -17.69 56.39
CA CYS A 104 -10.51 -19.05 56.42
C CYS A 104 -9.58 -20.00 57.22
N CYS A 105 -8.26 -19.86 57.12
CA CYS A 105 -7.32 -20.58 57.98
C CYS A 105 -7.37 -20.08 59.43
N LYS A 106 -7.68 -18.80 59.67
CA LYS A 106 -7.97 -18.30 61.02
C LYS A 106 -9.30 -18.88 61.54
N LYS A 107 -10.31 -19.05 60.67
CA LYS A 107 -11.58 -19.71 61.01
C LYS A 107 -11.43 -21.21 61.26
N SER A 108 -10.50 -21.89 60.61
CA SER A 108 -10.21 -23.32 60.83
C SER A 108 -9.56 -23.62 62.20
N LYS A 109 -9.05 -22.62 62.92
CA LYS A 109 -8.38 -22.82 64.22
C LYS A 109 -9.23 -22.57 65.46
N THR A 110 -10.53 -22.28 65.32
CA THR A 110 -11.42 -22.03 66.47
C THR A 110 -12.70 -22.86 66.37
N ILE A 111 -12.54 -24.18 66.44
CA ILE A 111 -13.62 -25.11 66.80
C ILE A 111 -13.32 -25.51 68.26
N PRO A 112 -14.03 -24.96 69.27
CA PRO A 112 -13.97 -25.51 70.63
C PRO A 112 -14.70 -26.86 70.66
N MET A 113 -14.17 -27.78 71.46
CA MET A 113 -14.76 -29.08 71.78
C MET A 113 -16.05 -28.92 72.57
#